data_AF-A0A3D2EZN8-F1
#
_entry.id   AF-A0A3D2EZN8-F1
#
_cell.length_a   1.000
_cell.length_b   1.000
_cell.length_c   1.000
_cell.angle_alpha   90.00
_cell.angle_beta   90.00
_cell.angle_gamma   90.00
#
_symmetry.space_group_name_H-M   'P 1'
#
loop_
_entity.id
_entity.type
_entity.pdbx_description
1 polymer ?
#
loop_
_entity_poly.entity_id
_entity_poly.type
_entity_poly.pdbx_seq_one_letter_code
_entity_poly.pdbx_strand_id
1 'polypeptide(L)'
;MLDRIEDKNRNGRWDEGETDLMKADTDGGGEADGSEREGGRDPFDRKDDMTYDLDNDGLANGEEAAIGTDPANPDTDGDSINDYDDPFPLDARYRKDSDKDGLPDEYEKEKGLDPEDPDDGDEDEDEDGLTNEEEFVEGTDPVEDDSDGDEVPDGEDAFPDDAKYQKDTDEDGMPDAYEEANGLNKGVPSDAGMDADGDGLNNLGEFLYGTDPNNPDSDHDGIVDGEEIDKGTNPLENACLLIAKPTALFTDTLGHWSEDYVVRLHMTKVLPEHMRILDGYGKGMKREFIPNQHISRFELLKIAMLGNCIKLASDQPRLSVNFSDLPSTSRPHEEDVISKRRRVVYTAVREKIVQGYPDNTFRPDDNVNRAEALKILLLSANIKPPEEYDSPLPFSDINPDDWFFPYVKDAIELDV
;
A
#
# COMPACT_ATOMS: atom_id res chain seq x y z
N MET A 1 5.92 -45.15 20.40
CA MET A 1 6.16 -44.91 21.84
C MET A 1 5.06 -43.97 22.26
N LEU A 2 4.32 -44.25 23.34
CA LEU A 2 3.28 -43.36 23.87
C LEU A 2 3.89 -41.96 24.07
N ASP A 3 3.42 -40.98 23.32
CA ASP A 3 3.95 -39.61 23.29
C ASP A 3 3.49 -38.77 24.50
N ARG A 4 2.65 -39.37 25.37
CA ARG A 4 2.12 -38.81 26.62
C ARG A 4 0.99 -37.79 26.41
N ILE A 5 0.41 -37.73 25.22
CA ILE A 5 -0.73 -36.86 24.88
C ILE A 5 -2.06 -37.56 25.19
N GLU A 6 -2.07 -38.89 25.12
CA GLU A 6 -3.27 -39.72 25.14
C GLU A 6 -3.93 -39.86 26.55
N ASP A 7 -3.24 -39.40 27.60
CA ASP A 7 -3.72 -39.38 29.01
C ASP A 7 -3.13 -38.14 29.72
N LYS A 8 -3.55 -36.96 29.25
CA LYS A 8 -3.05 -35.65 29.71
C LYS A 8 -3.18 -35.51 31.23
N ASN A 9 -4.25 -36.07 31.80
CA ASN A 9 -4.52 -35.99 33.23
C ASN A 9 -3.97 -37.19 34.06
N ARG A 10 -3.36 -38.18 33.40
CA ARG A 10 -2.67 -39.35 33.96
C ARG A 10 -3.55 -40.22 34.84
N ASN A 11 -4.85 -40.33 34.53
CA ASN A 11 -5.78 -41.14 35.31
C ASN A 11 -5.96 -42.57 34.77
N GLY A 12 -5.33 -42.89 33.63
CA GLY A 12 -5.39 -44.20 32.98
C GLY A 12 -6.77 -44.53 32.37
N ARG A 13 -7.58 -43.52 32.05
CA ARG A 13 -8.86 -43.61 31.36
C ARG A 13 -8.87 -42.60 30.22
N TRP A 14 -9.59 -42.93 29.16
CA TRP A 14 -9.86 -41.99 28.08
C TRP A 14 -10.97 -41.03 28.50
N ASP A 15 -10.67 -39.73 28.55
CA ASP A 15 -11.59 -38.65 28.83
C ASP A 15 -11.89 -37.80 27.58
N GLU A 16 -13.00 -37.06 27.58
CA GLU A 16 -13.41 -36.18 26.47
C GLU A 16 -12.35 -35.06 26.27
N GLY A 17 -11.73 -35.02 25.08
CA GLY A 17 -10.63 -34.10 24.73
C GLY A 17 -9.21 -34.68 24.87
N GLU A 18 -9.09 -35.98 25.17
CA GLU A 18 -7.83 -36.73 25.10
C GLU A 18 -7.80 -37.65 23.87
N THR A 19 -6.62 -37.81 23.28
CA THR A 19 -6.42 -38.71 22.14
C THR A 19 -6.43 -40.18 22.58
N ASP A 20 -6.72 -41.10 21.67
CA ASP A 20 -6.95 -42.51 22.05
C ASP A 20 -5.62 -43.25 22.28
N LEU A 21 -5.32 -43.63 23.54
CA LEU A 21 -4.15 -44.44 23.93
C LEU A 21 -3.90 -45.72 23.09
N MET A 22 -4.92 -46.23 22.40
CA MET A 22 -4.87 -47.45 21.59
C MET A 22 -4.83 -47.18 20.09
N LYS A 23 -4.92 -45.93 19.65
CA LYS A 23 -4.77 -45.51 18.25
C LYS A 23 -3.69 -44.44 18.15
N ALA A 24 -2.77 -44.61 17.22
CA ALA A 24 -1.76 -43.58 16.98
C ALA A 24 -2.31 -42.36 16.23
N ASP A 25 -3.49 -42.49 15.63
CA ASP A 25 -4.20 -41.53 14.80
C ASP A 25 -5.67 -41.60 15.27
N THR A 26 -6.11 -40.56 15.98
CA THR A 26 -7.39 -40.55 16.70
C THR A 26 -8.57 -40.32 15.77
N ASP A 27 -8.43 -39.48 14.76
CA ASP A 27 -9.52 -39.07 13.85
C ASP A 27 -9.51 -39.76 12.47
N GLY A 28 -8.43 -40.47 12.15
CA GLY A 28 -8.27 -41.23 10.93
C GLY A 28 -7.92 -40.38 9.70
N GLY A 29 -7.32 -39.20 9.87
CA GLY A 29 -6.83 -38.37 8.76
C GLY A 29 -5.49 -38.83 8.16
N GLY A 30 -4.86 -39.85 8.78
CA GLY A 30 -3.64 -40.47 8.29
C GLY A 30 -2.37 -39.87 8.91
N GLU A 31 -2.49 -38.79 9.67
CA GLU A 31 -1.44 -38.27 10.51
C GLU A 31 -1.56 -38.83 11.95
N ALA A 32 -0.44 -38.93 12.66
CA ALA A 32 -0.46 -39.40 14.04
C ALA A 32 -0.66 -38.22 15.00
N ASP A 33 -1.40 -38.42 16.09
CA ASP A 33 -1.75 -37.39 17.09
C ASP A 33 -0.56 -36.53 17.55
N GLY A 34 0.60 -37.16 17.71
CA GLY A 34 1.84 -36.51 18.13
C GLY A 34 2.45 -35.62 17.05
N SER A 35 2.36 -36.03 15.78
CA SER A 35 2.84 -35.27 14.62
C SER A 35 1.96 -34.05 14.35
N GLU A 36 0.64 -34.21 14.44
CA GLU A 36 -0.32 -33.12 14.27
C GLU A 36 -0.06 -32.01 15.30
N ARG A 37 0.09 -32.38 16.58
CA ARG A 37 0.41 -31.40 17.63
C ARG A 37 1.75 -30.69 17.43
N GLU A 38 2.76 -31.39 16.92
CA GLU A 38 4.06 -30.80 16.61
C GLU A 38 3.95 -29.82 15.42
N GLY A 39 3.10 -30.14 14.45
CA GLY A 39 2.75 -29.29 13.30
C GLY A 39 1.68 -28.22 13.57
N GLY A 40 1.12 -28.14 14.78
CA GLY A 40 0.08 -27.18 15.14
C GLY A 40 -1.34 -27.52 14.67
N ARG A 41 -1.56 -28.74 14.19
CA ARG A 41 -2.86 -29.32 13.76
C ARG A 41 -3.64 -29.93 14.92
N ASP A 42 -4.93 -30.21 14.72
CA ASP A 42 -5.85 -30.74 15.72
C ASP A 42 -6.07 -32.25 15.58
N PRO A 43 -5.59 -33.10 16.52
CA PRO A 43 -5.77 -34.57 16.56
C PRO A 43 -7.21 -35.12 16.56
N PHE A 44 -8.19 -34.26 16.36
CA PHE A 44 -9.62 -34.58 16.30
C PHE A 44 -10.28 -34.05 15.03
N ASP A 45 -9.54 -33.36 14.15
CA ASP A 45 -10.02 -32.81 12.89
C ASP A 45 -9.14 -33.21 11.70
N ARG A 46 -9.33 -34.45 11.25
CA ARG A 46 -8.73 -35.03 10.04
C ARG A 46 -8.60 -34.14 8.80
N LYS A 47 -9.36 -33.05 8.71
CA LYS A 47 -9.32 -32.11 7.59
C LYS A 47 -8.09 -31.22 7.58
N ASP A 48 -7.42 -31.03 8.72
CA ASP A 48 -6.19 -30.26 8.78
C ASP A 48 -4.93 -31.15 8.63
N ASP A 49 -5.06 -32.48 8.71
CA ASP A 49 -4.00 -33.46 8.40
C ASP A 49 -3.38 -33.24 7.02
N MET A 50 -2.05 -33.29 6.95
CA MET A 50 -1.32 -33.15 5.69
C MET A 50 -1.51 -34.36 4.75
N THR A 51 -1.97 -35.51 5.27
CA THR A 51 -2.19 -36.73 4.49
C THR A 51 -3.64 -36.95 4.09
N TYR A 52 -4.54 -36.08 4.54
CA TYR A 52 -5.94 -36.15 4.18
C TYR A 52 -6.17 -35.43 2.86
N ASP A 53 -6.96 -36.06 1.99
CA ASP A 53 -7.40 -35.51 0.72
C ASP A 53 -8.78 -34.88 0.95
N LEU A 54 -8.82 -33.55 1.02
CA LEU A 54 -9.96 -32.80 1.55
C LEU A 54 -11.09 -32.68 0.52
N ASP A 55 -10.77 -32.51 -0.75
CA ASP A 55 -11.72 -32.35 -1.84
C ASP A 55 -11.92 -33.62 -2.71
N ASN A 56 -11.09 -34.64 -2.51
CA ASN A 56 -11.10 -35.96 -3.18
C ASN A 56 -10.69 -35.90 -4.66
N ASP A 57 -9.75 -35.01 -5.01
CA ASP A 57 -9.20 -34.89 -6.36
C ASP A 57 -8.05 -35.89 -6.62
N GLY A 58 -7.43 -36.42 -5.56
CA GLY A 58 -6.31 -37.37 -5.61
C GLY A 58 -5.00 -36.87 -5.00
N LEU A 59 -4.91 -35.59 -4.62
CA LEU A 59 -3.81 -34.98 -3.87
C LEU A 59 -4.20 -34.86 -2.39
N ALA A 60 -3.25 -35.12 -1.50
CA ALA A 60 -3.44 -34.80 -0.09
C ALA A 60 -3.17 -33.31 0.17
N ASN A 61 -3.76 -32.75 1.23
CA ASN A 61 -3.53 -31.37 1.67
C ASN A 61 -2.05 -30.95 1.67
N GLY A 62 -1.15 -31.87 2.03
CA GLY A 62 0.28 -31.63 2.06
C GLY A 62 0.99 -31.70 0.71
N GLU A 63 0.44 -32.43 -0.25
CA GLU A 63 0.88 -32.42 -1.64
C GLU A 63 0.42 -31.11 -2.32
N GLU A 64 -0.82 -30.70 -2.09
CA GLU A 64 -1.37 -29.44 -2.58
C GLU A 64 -0.62 -28.23 -2.04
N ALA A 65 -0.33 -28.22 -0.73
CA ALA A 65 0.51 -27.19 -0.12
C ALA A 65 1.93 -27.14 -0.73
N ALA A 66 2.43 -28.23 -1.30
CA ALA A 66 3.75 -28.26 -1.93
C ALA A 66 3.75 -27.71 -3.37
N ILE A 67 2.63 -27.83 -4.08
CA ILE A 67 2.47 -27.32 -5.45
C ILE A 67 1.68 -26.01 -5.52
N GLY A 68 1.14 -25.53 -4.40
CA GLY A 68 0.45 -24.24 -4.29
C GLY A 68 -1.05 -24.28 -4.60
N THR A 69 -1.66 -25.46 -4.74
CA THR A 69 -3.09 -25.63 -5.01
C THR A 69 -3.93 -25.49 -3.74
N ASP A 70 -5.25 -25.24 -3.87
CA ASP A 70 -6.17 -25.06 -2.75
C ASP A 70 -6.75 -26.40 -2.27
N PRO A 71 -6.43 -26.87 -1.04
CA PRO A 71 -6.91 -28.14 -0.53
C PRO A 71 -8.42 -28.35 -0.47
N ALA A 72 -9.19 -27.28 -0.56
CA ALA A 72 -10.63 -27.34 -0.55
C ALA A 72 -11.26 -27.31 -1.95
N ASN A 73 -10.46 -27.22 -3.01
CA ASN A 73 -10.91 -26.99 -4.38
C ASN A 73 -10.21 -27.92 -5.39
N PRO A 74 -10.91 -28.91 -5.95
CA PRO A 74 -10.30 -29.98 -6.74
C PRO A 74 -9.89 -29.55 -8.16
N ASP A 75 -9.85 -28.24 -8.43
CA ASP A 75 -9.64 -27.57 -9.73
C ASP A 75 -9.33 -26.10 -9.38
N THR A 76 -8.09 -25.86 -8.95
CA THR A 76 -7.64 -24.61 -8.30
C THR A 76 -7.77 -23.41 -9.23
N ASP A 77 -7.36 -23.55 -10.48
CA ASP A 77 -7.39 -22.48 -11.48
C ASP A 77 -8.73 -22.39 -12.25
N GLY A 78 -9.58 -23.40 -12.12
CA GLY A 78 -10.93 -23.43 -12.70
C GLY A 78 -10.95 -23.76 -14.18
N ASP A 79 -9.93 -24.42 -14.71
CA ASP A 79 -9.80 -24.76 -16.12
C ASP A 79 -10.67 -25.97 -16.54
N SER A 80 -11.21 -26.72 -15.56
CA SER A 80 -11.97 -27.98 -15.70
C SER A 80 -11.15 -29.29 -15.75
N ILE A 81 -9.87 -29.25 -15.43
CA ILE A 81 -9.01 -30.38 -15.11
C ILE A 81 -8.77 -30.32 -13.60
N ASN A 82 -8.74 -31.47 -12.94
CA ASN A 82 -8.44 -31.53 -11.51
C ASN A 82 -6.95 -31.42 -11.26
N ASP A 83 -6.56 -30.82 -10.14
CA ASP A 83 -5.17 -30.51 -9.81
C ASP A 83 -4.25 -31.72 -9.90
N TYR A 84 -4.71 -32.92 -9.51
CA TYR A 84 -3.96 -34.17 -9.69
C TYR A 84 -3.61 -34.53 -11.15
N ASP A 85 -4.51 -34.27 -12.10
CA ASP A 85 -4.35 -34.64 -13.51
C ASP A 85 -3.85 -33.47 -14.39
N ASP A 86 -3.83 -32.24 -13.85
CA ASP A 86 -3.40 -31.03 -14.55
C ASP A 86 -1.86 -30.85 -14.47
N PRO A 87 -1.16 -30.73 -15.61
CA PRO A 87 0.24 -30.34 -15.61
C PRO A 87 0.51 -28.92 -15.06
N PHE A 88 -0.46 -28.01 -15.14
CA PHE A 88 -0.31 -26.60 -14.74
C PHE A 88 -1.48 -26.11 -13.87
N PRO A 89 -1.70 -26.68 -12.67
CA PRO A 89 -2.92 -26.50 -11.86
C PRO A 89 -3.14 -25.09 -11.28
N LEU A 90 -2.26 -24.14 -11.57
CA LEU A 90 -2.33 -22.76 -11.10
C LEU A 90 -2.62 -21.75 -12.22
N ASP A 91 -2.69 -22.19 -13.49
CA ASP A 91 -2.90 -21.31 -14.63
C ASP A 91 -3.84 -21.90 -15.68
N ALA A 92 -5.09 -21.46 -15.63
CA ALA A 92 -6.17 -21.97 -16.47
C ALA A 92 -6.00 -21.75 -17.99
N ARG A 93 -4.93 -21.05 -18.40
CA ARG A 93 -4.51 -20.92 -19.81
C ARG A 93 -3.90 -22.22 -20.34
N TYR A 94 -3.24 -22.99 -19.49
CA TYR A 94 -2.40 -24.12 -19.87
C TYR A 94 -3.00 -25.42 -19.36
N ARG A 95 -3.24 -26.37 -20.26
CA ARG A 95 -4.07 -27.55 -19.95
C ARG A 95 -3.38 -28.87 -20.25
N LYS A 96 -2.26 -28.79 -20.93
CA LYS A 96 -1.63 -29.91 -21.60
C LYS A 96 -0.16 -29.62 -21.81
N ASP A 97 0.59 -30.70 -21.64
CA ASP A 97 2.01 -30.84 -21.90
C ASP A 97 2.15 -32.27 -22.46
N SER A 98 2.40 -32.37 -23.75
CA SER A 98 2.25 -33.63 -24.51
C SER A 98 3.45 -34.56 -24.38
N ASP A 99 4.62 -33.98 -24.39
CA ASP A 99 5.94 -34.60 -24.42
C ASP A 99 6.66 -34.55 -23.08
N LYS A 100 6.18 -33.72 -22.15
CA LYS A 100 6.56 -33.69 -20.73
C LYS A 100 7.93 -33.11 -20.49
N ASP A 101 8.23 -32.06 -21.23
CA ASP A 101 9.44 -31.26 -21.10
C ASP A 101 9.26 -30.08 -20.13
N GLY A 102 8.02 -29.83 -19.66
CA GLY A 102 7.70 -28.73 -18.74
C GLY A 102 7.07 -27.52 -19.41
N LEU A 103 6.97 -27.49 -20.74
CA LEU A 103 6.34 -26.42 -21.49
C LEU A 103 4.86 -26.73 -21.83
N PRO A 104 3.96 -25.74 -21.73
CA PRO A 104 2.60 -25.93 -22.18
C PRO A 104 2.46 -26.01 -23.71
N ASP A 105 1.66 -26.95 -24.18
CA ASP A 105 1.27 -27.12 -25.59
C ASP A 105 0.83 -25.80 -26.25
N GLU A 106 0.09 -24.97 -25.52
CA GLU A 106 -0.40 -23.68 -25.98
C GLU A 106 0.72 -22.62 -26.08
N TYR A 107 1.65 -22.62 -25.12
CA TYR A 107 2.80 -21.70 -25.06
C TYR A 107 3.77 -21.97 -26.19
N GLU A 108 4.15 -23.23 -26.38
CA GLU A 108 5.05 -23.64 -27.44
C GLU A 108 4.54 -23.26 -28.84
N LYS A 109 3.23 -23.45 -29.08
CA LYS A 109 2.59 -23.02 -30.34
C LYS A 109 2.63 -21.51 -30.55
N GLU A 110 2.59 -20.73 -29.48
CA GLU A 110 2.66 -19.27 -29.53
C GLU A 110 4.08 -18.81 -29.87
N LYS A 111 5.09 -19.41 -29.23
CA LYS A 111 6.51 -19.09 -29.39
C LYS A 111 7.16 -19.72 -30.63
N GLY A 112 6.54 -20.76 -31.19
CA GLY A 112 7.03 -21.46 -32.37
C GLY A 112 7.88 -22.70 -32.08
N LEU A 113 7.85 -23.19 -30.84
CA LEU A 113 8.42 -24.46 -30.37
C LEU A 113 7.52 -25.65 -30.81
N ASP A 114 7.94 -26.89 -30.56
CA ASP A 114 7.27 -28.12 -31.02
C ASP A 114 6.65 -28.95 -29.85
N PRO A 115 5.31 -28.89 -29.65
CA PRO A 115 4.57 -29.62 -28.61
C PRO A 115 4.61 -31.14 -28.62
N GLU A 116 5.51 -31.75 -29.37
CA GLU A 116 5.71 -33.19 -29.37
C GLU A 116 7.21 -33.55 -29.35
N ASP A 117 8.11 -32.57 -29.17
CA ASP A 117 9.55 -32.73 -29.07
C ASP A 117 10.05 -32.57 -27.62
N PRO A 118 10.22 -33.66 -26.86
CA PRO A 118 10.56 -33.61 -25.42
C PRO A 118 11.95 -33.03 -25.09
N ASP A 119 12.73 -32.65 -26.11
CA ASP A 119 14.07 -32.11 -25.94
C ASP A 119 14.08 -30.57 -26.09
N ASP A 120 13.03 -29.92 -26.63
CA ASP A 120 13.07 -28.48 -26.95
C ASP A 120 12.86 -27.57 -25.74
N GLY A 121 12.18 -27.99 -24.67
CA GLY A 121 12.21 -27.30 -23.37
C GLY A 121 13.61 -27.10 -22.78
N ASP A 122 14.56 -28.01 -23.07
CA ASP A 122 15.97 -27.95 -22.67
C ASP A 122 16.85 -27.19 -23.71
N GLU A 123 16.29 -26.77 -24.85
CA GLU A 123 16.99 -25.97 -25.85
C GLU A 123 17.00 -24.47 -25.47
N ASP A 124 17.96 -23.74 -26.02
CA ASP A 124 18.21 -22.31 -25.84
C ASP A 124 18.16 -21.71 -27.25
N GLU A 125 16.98 -21.21 -27.64
CA GLU A 125 16.64 -20.91 -29.04
C GLU A 125 17.18 -19.54 -29.50
N ASP A 126 17.41 -18.59 -28.58
CA ASP A 126 18.00 -17.28 -28.86
C ASP A 126 19.47 -17.10 -28.44
N GLU A 127 20.05 -18.11 -27.78
CA GLU A 127 21.45 -18.18 -27.34
C GLU A 127 21.80 -17.17 -26.22
N ASP A 128 20.84 -16.83 -25.36
CA ASP A 128 21.00 -15.87 -24.25
C ASP A 128 21.55 -16.53 -22.96
N GLY A 129 21.40 -17.85 -22.83
CA GLY A 129 21.88 -18.67 -21.72
C GLY A 129 20.81 -19.27 -20.82
N LEU A 130 19.52 -19.03 -21.07
CA LEU A 130 18.37 -19.71 -20.46
C LEU A 130 17.84 -20.80 -21.40
N THR A 131 17.25 -21.86 -20.85
CA THR A 131 16.46 -22.80 -21.67
C THR A 131 15.03 -22.30 -21.83
N ASN A 132 14.34 -22.78 -22.86
CA ASN A 132 12.95 -22.43 -23.12
C ASN A 132 12.04 -22.69 -21.90
N GLU A 133 12.30 -23.77 -21.12
CA GLU A 133 11.62 -24.05 -19.84
C GLU A 133 11.94 -23.00 -18.76
N GLU A 134 13.21 -22.62 -18.60
CA GLU A 134 13.63 -21.59 -17.65
C GLU A 134 12.96 -20.25 -17.97
N GLU A 135 12.89 -19.87 -19.23
CA GLU A 135 12.25 -18.64 -19.68
C GLU A 135 10.73 -18.65 -19.49
N PHE A 136 10.08 -19.80 -19.66
CA PHE A 136 8.66 -19.95 -19.33
C PHE A 136 8.39 -19.69 -17.84
N VAL A 137 9.31 -20.10 -16.96
CA VAL A 137 9.21 -19.90 -15.51
C VAL A 137 9.52 -18.45 -15.13
N GLU A 138 10.55 -17.84 -15.72
CA GLU A 138 10.97 -16.46 -15.44
C GLU A 138 10.06 -15.41 -16.15
N GLY A 139 9.30 -15.82 -17.17
CA GLY A 139 8.37 -14.96 -17.90
C GLY A 139 9.01 -14.17 -19.04
N THR A 140 10.19 -14.59 -19.50
CA THR A 140 10.95 -14.02 -20.61
C THR A 140 10.52 -14.64 -21.95
N ASP A 141 11.14 -14.24 -23.06
CA ASP A 141 10.75 -14.66 -24.41
C ASP A 141 11.80 -15.58 -25.06
N PRO A 142 11.51 -16.88 -25.27
CA PRO A 142 12.48 -17.88 -25.77
C PRO A 142 12.97 -17.71 -27.19
N VAL A 143 12.64 -16.60 -27.83
CA VAL A 143 13.09 -16.27 -29.17
C VAL A 143 13.63 -14.85 -29.27
N GLU A 144 13.75 -14.12 -28.16
CA GLU A 144 14.27 -12.76 -28.07
C GLU A 144 15.22 -12.64 -26.87
N ASP A 145 16.51 -12.50 -27.17
CA ASP A 145 17.62 -12.54 -26.20
C ASP A 145 17.62 -11.44 -25.12
N ASP A 146 16.69 -10.49 -25.15
CA ASP A 146 16.59 -9.30 -24.30
C ASP A 146 15.12 -8.86 -24.24
N SER A 147 14.38 -9.41 -23.28
CA SER A 147 12.91 -9.28 -23.17
C SER A 147 12.45 -7.86 -22.84
N ASP A 148 13.18 -7.13 -22.01
CA ASP A 148 12.84 -5.77 -21.58
C ASP A 148 13.49 -4.67 -22.43
N GLY A 149 14.47 -5.03 -23.26
CA GLY A 149 15.13 -4.18 -24.24
C GLY A 149 16.16 -3.22 -23.64
N ASP A 150 16.81 -3.62 -22.54
CA ASP A 150 17.73 -2.77 -21.79
C ASP A 150 19.23 -2.98 -22.12
N GLU A 151 19.49 -3.83 -23.11
CA GLU A 151 20.81 -4.22 -23.63
C GLU A 151 21.57 -5.24 -22.75
N VAL A 152 20.90 -5.91 -21.82
CA VAL A 152 21.42 -7.07 -21.05
C VAL A 152 20.60 -8.31 -21.41
N PRO A 153 21.24 -9.43 -21.82
CA PRO A 153 20.49 -10.63 -22.15
C PRO A 153 19.78 -11.24 -20.94
N ASP A 154 18.62 -11.88 -21.13
CA ASP A 154 17.79 -12.34 -20.02
C ASP A 154 18.55 -13.30 -19.09
N GLY A 155 19.34 -14.23 -19.64
CA GLY A 155 20.21 -15.13 -18.87
C GLY A 155 21.38 -14.47 -18.12
N GLU A 156 21.68 -13.20 -18.38
CA GLU A 156 22.64 -12.39 -17.59
C GLU A 156 21.95 -11.32 -16.72
N ASP A 157 20.65 -11.10 -16.86
CA ASP A 157 19.88 -10.09 -16.14
C ASP A 157 19.25 -10.66 -14.85
N ALA A 158 19.33 -9.90 -13.76
CA ALA A 158 18.65 -10.23 -12.51
C ALA A 158 17.16 -9.83 -12.51
N PHE A 159 16.73 -8.96 -13.43
CA PHE A 159 15.37 -8.42 -13.59
C PHE A 159 14.99 -8.31 -15.08
N PRO A 160 14.95 -9.42 -15.82
CA PRO A 160 14.79 -9.44 -17.29
C PRO A 160 13.43 -8.91 -17.80
N ASP A 161 12.51 -8.53 -16.91
CA ASP A 161 11.21 -7.94 -17.23
C ASP A 161 11.09 -6.44 -16.89
N ASP A 162 12.13 -5.82 -16.31
CA ASP A 162 12.15 -4.40 -15.94
C ASP A 162 13.45 -3.70 -16.34
N ALA A 163 13.41 -3.04 -17.50
CA ALA A 163 14.52 -2.28 -18.10
C ALA A 163 15.11 -1.14 -17.25
N LYS A 164 14.59 -0.91 -16.04
CA LYS A 164 15.16 -0.01 -15.04
C LYS A 164 16.27 -0.69 -14.23
N TYR A 165 16.23 -2.00 -14.07
CA TYR A 165 17.04 -2.77 -13.14
C TYR A 165 17.73 -3.91 -13.88
N GLN A 166 19.02 -4.12 -13.61
CA GLN A 166 19.85 -5.10 -14.33
C GLN A 166 20.59 -6.07 -13.40
N LYS A 167 20.70 -5.71 -12.12
CA LYS A 167 21.67 -6.30 -11.20
C LYS A 167 21.14 -6.36 -9.79
N ASP A 168 21.43 -7.49 -9.17
CA ASP A 168 21.31 -7.76 -7.75
C ASP A 168 22.65 -8.39 -7.32
N THR A 169 23.50 -7.62 -6.64
CA THR A 169 24.87 -8.05 -6.30
C THR A 169 24.91 -9.10 -5.20
N ASP A 170 23.90 -9.16 -4.33
CA ASP A 170 23.86 -10.08 -3.20
C ASP A 170 22.71 -11.09 -3.22
N GLU A 171 21.93 -11.09 -4.30
CA GLU A 171 20.91 -12.08 -4.63
C GLU A 171 19.80 -12.13 -3.56
N ASP A 172 19.38 -10.95 -3.09
CA ASP A 172 18.33 -10.80 -2.07
C ASP A 172 16.97 -10.35 -2.62
N GLY A 173 16.89 -10.12 -3.93
CA GLY A 173 15.71 -9.70 -4.66
C GLY A 173 15.54 -8.19 -4.75
N MET A 174 16.46 -7.38 -4.20
CA MET A 174 16.47 -5.93 -4.38
C MET A 174 17.51 -5.52 -5.46
N PRO A 175 17.14 -4.64 -6.40
CA PRO A 175 18.09 -4.13 -7.37
C PRO A 175 19.16 -3.23 -6.76
N ASP A 176 20.42 -3.39 -7.20
CA ASP A 176 21.57 -2.54 -6.86
C ASP A 176 21.24 -1.04 -6.95
N ALA A 177 20.54 -0.67 -8.03
CA ALA A 177 20.18 0.73 -8.30
C ALA A 177 19.10 1.26 -7.33
N TYR A 178 18.19 0.39 -6.90
CA TYR A 178 17.17 0.72 -5.89
C TYR A 178 17.83 0.92 -4.52
N GLU A 179 18.71 0.01 -4.13
CA GLU A 179 19.40 0.08 -2.85
C GLU A 179 20.31 1.30 -2.74
N GLU A 180 21.07 1.62 -3.81
CA GLU A 180 21.90 2.82 -3.85
C GLU A 180 21.06 4.10 -3.73
N ALA A 181 19.87 4.13 -4.33
CA ALA A 181 18.96 5.28 -4.28
C ALA A 181 18.36 5.49 -2.88
N ASN A 182 18.12 4.40 -2.14
CA ASN A 182 17.48 4.41 -0.83
C ASN A 182 18.45 4.27 0.35
N GLY A 183 19.76 4.18 0.09
CA GLY A 183 20.78 4.06 1.13
C GLY A 183 20.83 2.70 1.82
N LEU A 184 20.33 1.66 1.15
CA LEU A 184 20.44 0.25 1.53
C LEU A 184 21.81 -0.33 1.10
N ASN A 185 22.03 -1.63 1.30
CA ASN A 185 23.35 -2.24 1.18
C ASN A 185 23.39 -3.51 0.34
N LYS A 186 23.56 -3.29 -0.97
CA LYS A 186 23.79 -4.24 -2.07
C LYS A 186 24.89 -5.30 -1.96
N GLY A 187 25.50 -5.45 -0.79
CA GLY A 187 26.49 -6.50 -0.54
C GLY A 187 26.21 -7.29 0.73
N VAL A 188 25.03 -7.11 1.32
CA VAL A 188 24.57 -7.76 2.54
C VAL A 188 23.12 -8.25 2.34
N PRO A 189 22.91 -9.50 1.89
CA PRO A 189 21.58 -10.00 1.51
C PRO A 189 20.56 -10.12 2.67
N SER A 190 21.01 -9.84 3.90
CA SER A 190 20.15 -9.82 5.07
C SER A 190 19.46 -8.47 5.29
N ASP A 191 19.83 -7.42 4.55
CA ASP A 191 19.22 -6.11 4.70
C ASP A 191 17.89 -5.99 3.94
N ALA A 192 17.62 -6.74 2.87
CA ALA A 192 16.26 -6.98 2.35
C ALA A 192 15.27 -7.35 3.46
N GLY A 193 15.72 -8.17 4.41
CA GLY A 193 14.92 -8.62 5.55
C GLY A 193 14.88 -7.65 6.74
N MET A 194 15.57 -6.51 6.67
CA MET A 194 15.51 -5.46 7.69
C MET A 194 14.32 -4.52 7.46
N ASP A 195 13.92 -3.83 8.51
CA ASP A 195 12.85 -2.84 8.54
C ASP A 195 13.50 -1.51 8.98
N ALA A 196 13.82 -0.66 8.00
CA ALA A 196 14.72 0.48 8.20
C ALA A 196 14.05 1.66 8.92
N ASP A 197 12.75 1.88 8.75
CA ASP A 197 11.97 2.92 9.41
C ASP A 197 11.12 2.42 10.60
N GLY A 198 10.99 1.10 10.77
CA GLY A 198 10.36 0.45 11.92
C GLY A 198 8.84 0.38 11.84
N ASP A 199 8.28 0.36 10.64
CA ASP A 199 6.84 0.44 10.39
C ASP A 199 6.15 -0.94 10.30
N GLY A 200 6.94 -2.00 10.17
CA GLY A 200 6.48 -3.40 10.07
C GLY A 200 6.60 -4.02 8.67
N LEU A 201 6.97 -3.24 7.65
CA LEU A 201 7.30 -3.70 6.30
C LEU A 201 8.84 -3.75 6.15
N ASN A 202 9.36 -4.85 5.62
CA ASN A 202 10.81 -4.98 5.40
C ASN A 202 11.22 -4.30 4.09
N ASN A 203 12.52 -4.04 3.90
CA ASN A 203 13.05 -3.33 2.74
C ASN A 203 12.71 -3.99 1.40
N LEU A 204 12.67 -5.33 1.35
CA LEU A 204 12.19 -6.04 0.15
C LEU A 204 10.69 -5.82 -0.08
N GLY A 205 9.88 -5.86 0.97
CA GLY A 205 8.46 -5.52 0.90
C GLY A 205 8.25 -4.09 0.42
N GLU A 206 9.04 -3.13 0.91
CA GLU A 206 9.03 -1.75 0.48
C GLU A 206 9.29 -1.63 -1.03
N PHE A 207 10.28 -2.36 -1.54
CA PHE A 207 10.58 -2.43 -2.97
C PHE A 207 9.38 -2.98 -3.77
N LEU A 208 8.80 -4.10 -3.33
CA LEU A 208 7.69 -4.77 -4.01
C LEU A 208 6.39 -3.96 -4.01
N TYR A 209 6.11 -3.21 -2.94
CA TYR A 209 4.92 -2.36 -2.83
C TYR A 209 5.14 -0.92 -3.30
N GLY A 210 6.38 -0.55 -3.63
CA GLY A 210 6.76 0.77 -4.14
C GLY A 210 6.72 1.88 -3.09
N THR A 211 6.82 1.51 -1.81
CA THR A 211 6.90 2.42 -0.66
C THR A 211 8.36 2.86 -0.41
N ASP A 212 8.57 3.83 0.48
CA ASP A 212 9.90 4.36 0.79
C ASP A 212 10.45 3.70 2.07
N PRO A 213 11.52 2.88 1.99
CA PRO A 213 12.03 2.12 3.14
C PRO A 213 12.59 2.98 4.27
N ASN A 214 12.68 4.31 4.08
CA ASN A 214 13.09 5.26 5.11
C ASN A 214 11.92 6.13 5.60
N ASN A 215 10.69 5.87 5.19
CA ASN A 215 9.52 6.64 5.55
C ASN A 215 8.31 5.74 5.89
N PRO A 216 7.92 5.66 7.19
CA PRO A 216 6.98 4.65 7.67
C PRO A 216 5.52 4.88 7.25
N ASP A 217 5.24 5.83 6.36
CA ASP A 217 3.90 6.25 5.92
C ASP A 217 4.08 7.00 4.59
N SER A 218 4.19 6.23 3.51
CA SER A 218 4.58 6.73 2.18
C SER A 218 3.60 7.76 1.62
N ASP A 219 2.30 7.58 1.86
CA ASP A 219 1.26 8.49 1.38
C ASP A 219 0.85 9.59 2.38
N HIS A 220 1.41 9.54 3.59
CA HIS A 220 1.23 10.48 4.68
C HIS A 220 -0.24 10.59 5.16
N ASP A 221 -1.01 9.50 5.10
CA ASP A 221 -2.39 9.46 5.57
C ASP A 221 -2.55 9.18 7.07
N GLY A 222 -1.45 8.78 7.71
CA GLY A 222 -1.35 8.49 9.15
C GLY A 222 -1.55 7.03 9.52
N ILE A 223 -1.64 6.13 8.54
CA ILE A 223 -1.50 4.68 8.68
C ILE A 223 -0.11 4.32 8.13
N VAL A 224 0.61 3.45 8.81
CA VAL A 224 1.94 3.04 8.35
C VAL A 224 1.84 2.01 7.23
N ASP A 225 2.79 1.98 6.30
CA ASP A 225 2.75 1.15 5.09
C ASP A 225 2.59 -0.34 5.43
N GLY A 226 3.35 -0.83 6.42
CA GLY A 226 3.22 -2.20 6.95
C GLY A 226 1.83 -2.53 7.52
N GLU A 227 1.16 -1.56 8.18
CA GLU A 227 -0.20 -1.76 8.70
C GLU A 227 -1.24 -1.79 7.57
N GLU A 228 -0.98 -1.12 6.45
CA GLU A 228 -1.84 -1.13 5.27
C GLU A 228 -1.77 -2.46 4.52
N ILE A 229 -0.56 -2.96 4.28
CA ILE A 229 -0.33 -4.26 3.65
C ILE A 229 -0.95 -5.40 4.47
N ASP A 230 -0.76 -5.40 5.79
CA ASP A 230 -1.38 -6.38 6.71
C ASP A 230 -2.92 -6.38 6.62
N LYS A 231 -3.53 -5.26 6.21
CA LYS A 231 -4.98 -5.12 6.04
C LYS A 231 -5.45 -5.27 4.59
N GLY A 232 -4.53 -5.44 3.64
CA GLY A 232 -4.81 -5.45 2.21
C GLY A 232 -5.31 -4.10 1.67
N THR A 233 -4.88 -2.98 2.26
CA THR A 233 -5.04 -1.64 1.67
C THR A 233 -3.78 -1.25 0.87
N ASN A 234 -3.85 -0.16 0.12
CA ASN A 234 -2.76 0.27 -0.76
C ASN A 234 -1.97 1.39 -0.07
N PRO A 235 -0.68 1.18 0.27
CA PRO A 235 0.14 2.13 1.03
C PRO A 235 0.52 3.41 0.26
N LEU A 236 0.20 3.47 -1.03
CA LEU A 236 0.41 4.65 -1.87
C LEU A 236 -0.90 5.41 -2.14
N GLU A 237 -2.03 4.94 -1.59
CA GLU A 237 -3.35 5.55 -1.77
C GLU A 237 -3.97 6.04 -0.48
N ASN A 238 -3.93 7.37 -0.33
CA ASN A 238 -4.58 7.99 0.80
C ASN A 238 -6.09 7.73 0.78
N ALA A 239 -6.55 6.87 1.69
CA ALA A 239 -7.90 6.30 1.67
C ALA A 239 -9.02 7.35 1.82
N CYS A 240 -8.65 8.55 2.29
CA CYS A 240 -9.56 9.66 2.44
C CYS A 240 -9.82 10.42 1.11
N LEU A 241 -8.91 10.33 0.14
CA LEU A 241 -8.92 11.12 -1.10
C LEU A 241 -9.58 10.36 -2.26
N LEU A 242 -10.76 10.81 -2.67
CA LEU A 242 -11.50 10.26 -3.81
C LEU A 242 -11.32 11.13 -5.06
N ILE A 243 -10.67 10.60 -6.09
CA ILE A 243 -10.62 11.26 -7.41
C ILE A 243 -12.00 11.22 -8.07
N ALA A 244 -12.53 12.39 -8.41
CA ALA A 244 -13.85 12.56 -9.01
C ALA A 244 -13.80 13.47 -10.23
N LYS A 245 -14.80 13.33 -11.12
CA LYS A 245 -14.94 14.22 -12.29
C LYS A 245 -14.96 15.69 -11.85
N PRO A 246 -14.25 16.59 -12.56
CA PRO A 246 -14.23 18.01 -12.25
C PRO A 246 -15.63 18.62 -12.46
N THR A 247 -15.97 19.67 -11.71
CA THR A 247 -17.26 20.37 -11.88
C THR A 247 -17.20 21.47 -12.93
N ALA A 248 -15.99 21.93 -13.27
CA ALA A 248 -15.70 22.85 -14.35
C ALA A 248 -14.28 22.61 -14.87
N LEU A 249 -14.00 23.08 -16.09
CA LEU A 249 -12.63 23.19 -16.59
C LEU A 249 -12.16 24.62 -16.34
N PHE A 250 -11.02 24.79 -15.68
CA PHE A 250 -10.40 26.10 -15.47
C PHE A 250 -9.56 26.46 -16.69
N THR A 251 -10.15 27.23 -17.60
CA THR A 251 -9.45 27.65 -18.83
C THR A 251 -8.35 28.68 -18.55
N ASP A 252 -8.37 29.32 -17.40
CA ASP A 252 -7.44 30.36 -16.96
C ASP A 252 -6.13 29.80 -16.36
N THR A 253 -6.01 28.48 -16.22
CA THR A 253 -4.78 27.79 -15.80
C THR A 253 -4.18 26.90 -16.89
N LEU A 254 -4.76 26.85 -18.10
CA LEU A 254 -4.23 26.04 -19.20
C LEU A 254 -2.82 26.49 -19.61
N GLY A 255 -1.88 25.55 -19.63
CA GLY A 255 -0.45 25.75 -19.90
C GLY A 255 0.30 26.48 -18.78
N HIS A 256 -0.30 26.66 -17.61
CA HIS A 256 0.34 27.28 -16.46
C HIS A 256 1.11 26.23 -15.65
N TRP A 257 2.21 26.61 -15.00
CA TRP A 257 3.01 25.68 -14.17
C TRP A 257 2.21 25.01 -13.05
N SER A 258 1.06 25.61 -12.67
CA SER A 258 0.18 25.10 -11.62
C SER A 258 -1.01 24.29 -12.16
N GLU A 259 -1.12 24.08 -13.48
CA GLU A 259 -2.28 23.45 -14.11
C GLU A 259 -2.62 22.11 -13.45
N ASP A 260 -1.64 21.20 -13.42
CA ASP A 260 -1.83 19.83 -12.93
C ASP A 260 -2.23 19.81 -11.46
N TYR A 261 -1.58 20.64 -10.63
CA TYR A 261 -1.93 20.78 -9.20
C TYR A 261 -3.37 21.26 -9.01
N VAL A 262 -3.76 22.31 -9.75
CA VAL A 262 -5.10 22.88 -9.64
C VAL A 262 -6.16 21.89 -10.12
N VAL A 263 -5.90 21.19 -11.23
CA VAL A 263 -6.79 20.16 -11.77
C VAL A 263 -6.94 19.01 -10.78
N ARG A 264 -5.83 18.50 -10.20
CA ARG A 264 -5.86 17.41 -9.22
C ARG A 264 -6.68 17.81 -7.99
N LEU A 265 -6.41 18.97 -7.38
CA LEU A 265 -7.19 19.48 -6.24
C LEU A 265 -8.66 19.73 -6.60
N HIS A 266 -8.95 20.11 -7.84
CA HIS A 266 -10.31 20.26 -8.33
C HIS A 266 -11.00 18.93 -8.60
N MET A 267 -10.27 17.85 -8.85
CA MET A 267 -10.83 16.51 -9.05
C MET A 267 -11.00 15.76 -7.73
N THR A 268 -10.19 16.06 -6.71
CA THR A 268 -10.23 15.36 -5.42
C THR A 268 -11.38 15.79 -4.51
N LYS A 269 -12.10 14.80 -4.00
CA LYS A 269 -13.05 14.91 -2.89
C LYS A 269 -12.52 14.18 -1.66
N VAL A 270 -12.93 14.60 -0.48
CA VAL A 270 -12.51 14.00 0.78
C VAL A 270 -13.66 13.24 1.42
N LEU A 271 -13.43 11.96 1.75
CA LEU A 271 -14.36 11.09 2.45
C LEU A 271 -14.35 11.36 3.98
N PRO A 272 -15.46 11.11 4.70
CA PRO A 272 -16.78 10.73 4.19
C PRO A 272 -17.62 11.93 3.71
N GLU A 273 -17.10 13.17 3.83
CA GLU A 273 -17.86 14.39 3.58
C GLU A 273 -18.17 14.65 2.10
N HIS A 274 -17.47 13.94 1.21
CA HIS A 274 -17.47 14.14 -0.24
C HIS A 274 -17.23 15.60 -0.63
N MET A 275 -16.48 16.33 0.21
CA MET A 275 -16.13 17.73 0.00
C MET A 275 -14.97 17.82 -0.97
N ARG A 276 -15.15 18.57 -2.06
CA ARG A 276 -14.07 18.85 -2.99
C ARG A 276 -13.05 19.78 -2.33
N ILE A 277 -11.76 19.50 -2.53
CA ILE A 277 -10.69 20.34 -1.95
C ILE A 277 -10.80 21.76 -2.52
N LEU A 278 -10.81 21.86 -3.86
CA LEU A 278 -10.86 23.14 -4.57
C LEU A 278 -12.08 23.24 -5.51
N ASP A 279 -12.85 24.32 -5.40
CA ASP A 279 -14.04 24.56 -6.25
C ASP A 279 -13.88 25.72 -7.24
N GLY A 280 -12.84 26.57 -7.12
CA GLY A 280 -12.70 27.79 -7.92
C GLY A 280 -13.80 28.84 -7.67
N TYR A 281 -13.66 29.99 -8.31
CA TYR A 281 -14.56 31.15 -8.18
C TYR A 281 -15.55 31.21 -9.36
N GLY A 282 -16.81 31.57 -9.09
CA GLY A 282 -17.81 31.76 -10.16
C GLY A 282 -19.24 31.41 -9.78
N LYS A 283 -20.14 31.40 -10.77
CA LYS A 283 -21.56 31.01 -10.62
C LYS A 283 -21.97 30.05 -11.72
N GLY A 284 -22.67 28.99 -11.34
CA GLY A 284 -23.14 27.95 -12.28
C GLY A 284 -21.98 27.10 -12.81
N MET A 285 -22.01 26.76 -14.10
CA MET A 285 -20.99 25.92 -14.76
C MET A 285 -19.72 26.68 -15.18
N LYS A 286 -19.73 28.02 -15.09
CA LYS A 286 -18.53 28.83 -15.36
C LYS A 286 -17.83 29.10 -14.05
N ARG A 287 -16.63 28.52 -13.92
CA ARG A 287 -15.73 28.73 -12.81
C ARG A 287 -14.32 28.95 -13.32
N GLU A 288 -13.57 29.76 -12.59
CA GLU A 288 -12.18 30.12 -12.87
C GLU A 288 -11.37 29.90 -11.59
N PHE A 289 -10.09 29.55 -11.71
CA PHE A 289 -9.21 29.41 -10.55
C PHE A 289 -8.71 30.78 -10.05
N ILE A 290 -8.48 31.71 -10.97
CA ILE A 290 -7.98 33.07 -10.76
C ILE A 290 -6.63 33.04 -10.00
N PRO A 291 -5.53 32.59 -10.63
CA PRO A 291 -4.29 32.22 -9.93
C PRO A 291 -3.62 33.34 -9.13
N ASN A 292 -3.87 34.61 -9.48
CA ASN A 292 -3.31 35.78 -8.77
C ASN A 292 -4.26 36.36 -7.71
N GLN A 293 -5.42 35.74 -7.48
CA GLN A 293 -6.35 36.15 -6.44
C GLN A 293 -5.75 35.82 -5.07
N HIS A 294 -5.81 36.77 -4.13
CA HIS A 294 -5.44 36.48 -2.75
C HIS A 294 -6.39 35.44 -2.15
N ILE A 295 -5.82 34.41 -1.54
CA ILE A 295 -6.56 33.35 -0.86
C ILE A 295 -6.98 33.80 0.54
N SER A 296 -8.23 33.51 0.90
CA SER A 296 -8.75 33.79 2.24
C SER A 296 -8.23 32.77 3.26
N ARG A 297 -8.25 33.15 4.54
CA ARG A 297 -7.92 32.27 5.67
C ARG A 297 -8.74 30.98 5.66
N PHE A 298 -10.04 31.07 5.36
CA PHE A 298 -10.89 29.89 5.27
C PHE A 298 -10.54 28.98 4.09
N GLU A 299 -10.26 29.55 2.91
CA GLU A 299 -9.94 28.75 1.73
C GLU A 299 -8.65 27.98 1.93
N LEU A 300 -7.59 28.63 2.42
CA LEU A 300 -6.34 27.93 2.71
C LEU A 300 -6.54 26.85 3.77
N LEU A 301 -7.29 27.17 4.83
CA LEU A 301 -7.59 26.21 5.89
C LEU A 301 -8.36 24.99 5.37
N LYS A 302 -9.36 25.21 4.50
CA LYS A 302 -10.11 24.13 3.86
C LYS A 302 -9.16 23.26 3.03
N ILE A 303 -8.32 23.86 2.19
CA ILE A 303 -7.38 23.11 1.33
C ILE A 303 -6.42 22.28 2.19
N ALA A 304 -5.77 22.92 3.17
CA ALA A 304 -4.78 22.29 4.03
C ALA A 304 -5.37 21.14 4.86
N MET A 305 -6.53 21.36 5.48
CA MET A 305 -7.16 20.32 6.30
C MET A 305 -7.72 19.16 5.49
N LEU A 306 -8.34 19.44 4.33
CA LEU A 306 -8.90 18.40 3.49
C LEU A 306 -7.79 17.62 2.77
N GLY A 307 -6.72 18.29 2.33
CA GLY A 307 -5.56 17.63 1.72
C GLY A 307 -4.85 16.67 2.67
N ASN A 308 -4.80 16.99 3.97
CA ASN A 308 -4.24 16.13 5.02
C ASN A 308 -5.32 15.31 5.75
N CYS A 309 -6.46 15.05 5.10
CA CYS A 309 -7.47 14.09 5.59
C CYS A 309 -8.04 14.33 6.99
N ILE A 310 -7.97 15.58 7.47
CA ILE A 310 -8.40 15.90 8.83
C ILE A 310 -9.92 15.78 8.93
N LYS A 311 -10.36 14.77 9.68
CA LYS A 311 -11.78 14.47 9.88
C LYS A 311 -12.51 15.63 10.56
N LEU A 312 -13.38 16.26 9.78
CA LEU A 312 -14.18 17.39 10.24
C LEU A 312 -15.09 17.00 11.41
N ALA A 313 -14.98 17.74 12.51
CA ALA A 313 -15.86 17.63 13.67
C ALA A 313 -17.33 17.69 13.25
N SER A 314 -18.20 17.00 13.99
CA SER A 314 -19.64 17.18 13.89
C SER A 314 -20.04 18.60 14.33
N ASP A 315 -21.26 19.03 13.99
CA ASP A 315 -21.77 20.40 14.23
C ASP A 315 -21.76 20.89 15.69
N GLN A 316 -21.39 20.03 16.66
CA GLN A 316 -21.22 20.40 18.07
C GLN A 316 -19.82 20.08 18.59
N PRO A 317 -18.80 20.87 18.21
CA PRO A 317 -17.51 20.76 18.87
C PRO A 317 -17.68 21.12 20.35
N ARG A 318 -17.23 20.27 21.27
CA ARG A 318 -17.18 20.57 22.73
C ARG A 318 -16.06 21.59 23.02
N LEU A 319 -16.06 22.72 22.33
CA LEU A 319 -15.08 23.79 22.49
C LEU A 319 -15.71 24.94 23.28
N SER A 320 -14.92 25.52 24.19
CA SER A 320 -15.30 26.71 24.96
C SER A 320 -15.18 28.01 24.17
N VAL A 321 -14.58 27.97 22.97
CA VAL A 321 -14.35 29.12 22.11
C VAL A 321 -15.58 29.37 21.23
N ASN A 322 -16.02 30.63 21.11
CA ASN A 322 -17.13 31.01 20.25
C ASN A 322 -16.84 32.37 19.58
N PHE A 323 -16.74 32.38 18.25
CA PHE A 323 -16.42 33.59 17.50
C PHE A 323 -17.68 34.41 17.22
N SER A 324 -17.54 35.73 17.27
CA SER A 324 -18.66 36.65 17.04
C SER A 324 -19.09 36.71 15.57
N ASP A 325 -18.17 36.45 14.64
CA ASP A 325 -18.35 36.43 13.18
C ASP A 325 -18.57 35.02 12.62
N LEU A 326 -18.40 33.97 13.43
CA LEU A 326 -18.66 32.57 13.07
C LEU A 326 -19.15 31.79 14.30
N PRO A 327 -20.47 31.65 14.51
CA PRO A 327 -21.02 30.96 15.68
C PRO A 327 -20.62 29.48 15.76
N SER A 328 -20.45 28.94 16.97
CA SER A 328 -20.06 27.53 17.19
C SER A 328 -21.17 26.49 17.02
N THR A 329 -22.43 26.93 16.93
CA THR A 329 -23.60 26.03 16.84
C THR A 329 -24.35 26.21 15.54
N SER A 330 -24.94 25.11 15.04
CA SER A 330 -25.84 25.13 13.91
C SER A 330 -27.10 25.94 14.20
N ARG A 331 -27.65 26.54 13.14
CA ARG A 331 -28.92 27.27 13.19
C ARG A 331 -30.01 26.47 12.45
N PRO A 332 -31.29 26.59 12.84
CA PRO A 332 -32.37 25.98 12.07
C PRO A 332 -32.37 26.46 10.62
N HIS A 333 -32.44 25.55 9.65
CA HIS A 333 -32.41 25.82 8.20
C HIS A 333 -31.12 26.48 7.69
N GLU A 334 -29.99 26.20 8.34
CA GLU A 334 -28.69 26.67 7.87
C GLU A 334 -28.30 26.03 6.53
N GLU A 335 -27.73 26.83 5.63
CA GLU A 335 -27.19 26.34 4.37
C GLU A 335 -25.96 25.45 4.59
N ASP A 336 -25.84 24.39 3.81
CA ASP A 336 -24.73 23.42 3.86
C ASP A 336 -23.35 24.09 3.80
N VAL A 337 -23.21 25.15 2.97
CA VAL A 337 -21.97 25.93 2.85
C VAL A 337 -21.57 26.58 4.18
N ILE A 338 -22.54 27.10 4.94
CA ILE A 338 -22.30 27.75 6.23
C ILE A 338 -21.92 26.70 7.28
N SER A 339 -22.64 25.56 7.31
CA SER A 339 -22.30 24.44 8.20
C SER A 339 -20.89 23.90 7.94
N LYS A 340 -20.55 23.59 6.69
CA LYS A 340 -19.22 23.12 6.29
C LYS A 340 -18.12 24.11 6.66
N ARG A 341 -18.35 25.41 6.39
CA ARG A 341 -17.41 26.47 6.79
C ARG A 341 -17.16 26.48 8.29
N ARG A 342 -18.23 26.41 9.10
CA ARG A 342 -18.10 26.31 10.55
C ARG A 342 -17.30 25.07 10.96
N ARG A 343 -17.63 23.90 10.41
CA ARG A 343 -16.98 22.63 10.75
C ARG A 343 -15.48 22.66 10.48
N VAL A 344 -15.04 23.18 9.33
CA VAL A 344 -13.61 23.37 9.02
C VAL A 344 -12.93 24.22 10.09
N VAL A 345 -13.43 25.43 10.33
CA VAL A 345 -12.80 26.37 11.27
C VAL A 345 -12.72 25.81 12.69
N TYR A 346 -13.81 25.24 13.20
CA TYR A 346 -13.82 24.71 14.55
C TYR A 346 -13.04 23.41 14.70
N THR A 347 -12.93 22.62 13.64
CA THR A 347 -12.01 21.47 13.62
C THR A 347 -10.57 21.95 13.71
N ALA A 348 -10.18 22.96 12.92
CA ALA A 348 -8.83 23.52 12.99
C ALA A 348 -8.47 24.09 14.37
N VAL A 349 -9.43 24.72 15.04
CA VAL A 349 -9.25 25.20 16.42
C VAL A 349 -9.11 24.03 17.39
N ARG A 350 -9.88 22.95 17.21
CA ARG A 350 -9.77 21.71 18.02
C ARG A 350 -8.39 21.06 17.86
N GLU A 351 -7.91 20.96 16.62
CA GLU A 351 -6.59 20.41 16.28
C GLU A 351 -5.44 21.39 16.57
N LYS A 352 -5.74 22.59 17.09
CA LYS A 352 -4.76 23.65 17.43
C LYS A 352 -3.94 24.17 16.24
N ILE A 353 -4.43 23.99 15.02
CA ILE A 353 -3.82 24.51 13.78
C ILE A 353 -3.93 26.04 13.76
N VAL A 354 -5.11 26.56 14.14
CA VAL A 354 -5.39 27.99 14.16
C VAL A 354 -6.04 28.43 15.48
N GLN A 355 -5.96 29.74 15.73
CA GLN A 355 -6.67 30.42 16.79
C GLN A 355 -7.36 31.67 16.24
N GLY A 356 -8.40 32.14 16.93
CA GLY A 356 -9.01 33.43 16.62
C GLY A 356 -8.18 34.60 17.14
N TYR A 357 -8.66 35.80 16.83
CA TYR A 357 -8.05 37.06 17.24
C TYR A 357 -8.49 37.46 18.67
N PRO A 358 -7.72 38.33 19.36
CA PRO A 358 -8.05 38.79 20.72
C PRO A 358 -9.40 39.50 20.86
N ASP A 359 -9.97 39.99 19.75
CA ASP A 359 -11.29 40.62 19.70
C ASP A 359 -12.46 39.62 19.56
N ASN A 360 -12.19 38.33 19.71
CA ASN A 360 -13.16 37.25 19.61
C ASN A 360 -13.77 37.09 18.19
N THR A 361 -12.96 37.37 17.17
CA THR A 361 -13.27 37.10 15.75
C THR A 361 -12.34 36.03 15.17
N PHE A 362 -12.77 35.35 14.10
CA PHE A 362 -11.92 34.45 13.32
C PHE A 362 -11.46 35.04 11.99
N ARG A 363 -12.30 35.89 11.38
CA ARG A 363 -12.13 36.57 10.10
C ARG A 363 -11.85 35.61 8.95
N PRO A 364 -12.79 34.70 8.63
CA PRO A 364 -12.57 33.64 7.64
C PRO A 364 -12.31 34.17 6.21
N ASP A 365 -12.87 35.33 5.87
CA ASP A 365 -12.76 35.93 4.54
C ASP A 365 -11.61 36.93 4.40
N ASP A 366 -10.86 37.19 5.49
CA ASP A 366 -9.65 38.01 5.41
C ASP A 366 -8.55 37.24 4.66
N ASN A 367 -7.71 37.96 3.92
CA ASN A 367 -6.57 37.36 3.22
C ASN A 367 -5.57 36.78 4.22
N VAL A 368 -5.07 35.59 3.94
CA VAL A 368 -3.98 34.99 4.73
C VAL A 368 -2.64 35.60 4.31
N ASN A 369 -1.77 35.86 5.28
CA ASN A 369 -0.38 36.23 5.00
C ASN A 369 0.55 35.00 5.01
N ARG A 370 1.80 35.14 4.54
CA ARG A 370 2.75 34.02 4.43
C ARG A 370 3.03 33.31 5.77
N ALA A 371 3.14 34.06 6.87
CA ALA A 371 3.39 33.50 8.19
C ALA A 371 2.20 32.68 8.72
N GLU A 372 0.99 33.19 8.53
CA GLU A 372 -0.24 32.46 8.85
C GLU A 372 -0.41 31.22 7.98
N ALA A 373 -0.11 31.35 6.68
CA ALA A 373 -0.18 30.23 5.75
C ALA A 373 0.78 29.10 6.13
N LEU A 374 2.02 29.44 6.46
CA LEU A 374 3.04 28.47 6.85
C LEU A 374 2.64 27.67 8.09
N LYS A 375 2.17 28.38 9.13
CA LYS A 375 1.64 27.73 10.34
C LYS A 375 0.46 26.79 10.02
N ILE A 376 -0.45 27.20 9.14
CA ILE A 376 -1.60 26.37 8.75
C ILE A 376 -1.12 25.09 8.08
N LEU A 377 -0.23 25.20 7.09
CA LEU A 377 0.26 24.08 6.29
C LEU A 377 1.04 23.06 7.14
N LEU A 378 2.00 23.52 7.95
CA LEU A 378 2.81 22.63 8.78
C LEU A 378 1.96 21.91 9.83
N LEU A 379 1.12 22.64 10.58
CA LEU A 379 0.31 22.02 11.61
C LEU A 379 -0.80 21.12 11.06
N SER A 380 -1.30 21.38 9.84
CA SER A 380 -2.25 20.45 9.20
C SER A 380 -1.60 19.15 8.77
N ALA A 381 -0.31 19.18 8.40
CA ALA A 381 0.50 18.00 8.11
C ALA A 381 1.08 17.35 9.38
N ASN A 382 0.58 17.74 10.57
CA ASN A 382 1.09 17.30 11.88
C ASN A 382 2.60 17.58 12.12
N ILE A 383 3.21 18.46 11.31
CA ILE A 383 4.59 18.93 11.48
C ILE A 383 4.60 20.01 12.54
N LYS A 384 5.27 19.74 13.66
CA LYS A 384 5.37 20.66 14.81
C LYS A 384 6.80 21.21 14.89
N PRO A 385 6.95 22.51 15.17
CA PRO A 385 8.28 23.08 15.33
C PRO A 385 9.02 22.47 16.51
N PRO A 386 10.36 22.31 16.39
CA PRO A 386 11.20 21.75 17.44
C PRO A 386 11.22 22.68 18.66
N GLU A 387 11.50 22.12 19.84
CA GLU A 387 11.49 22.88 21.10
C GLU A 387 12.70 23.82 21.26
N GLU A 388 13.81 23.57 20.55
CA GLU A 388 15.06 24.35 20.65
C GLU A 388 15.54 24.85 19.28
N TYR A 389 16.15 26.05 19.27
CA TYR A 389 16.64 26.73 18.08
C TYR A 389 18.07 27.23 18.28
N ASP A 390 19.03 26.65 17.55
CA ASP A 390 20.45 26.95 17.72
C ASP A 390 21.06 27.85 16.62
N SER A 391 20.28 28.30 15.63
CA SER A 391 20.83 29.05 14.48
C SER A 391 19.95 30.20 14.02
N PRO A 392 20.55 31.35 13.64
CA PRO A 392 19.83 32.48 13.05
C PRO A 392 19.33 32.13 11.64
N LEU A 393 18.14 32.63 11.28
CA LEU A 393 17.57 32.47 9.95
C LEU A 393 18.24 33.39 8.91
N PRO A 394 18.27 33.01 7.62
CA PRO A 394 18.86 33.82 6.56
C PRO A 394 18.02 35.06 6.16
N PHE A 395 16.84 35.25 6.76
CA PHE A 395 15.90 36.32 6.41
C PHE A 395 16.10 37.57 7.28
N SER A 396 16.33 38.72 6.64
CA SER A 396 16.60 39.98 7.34
C SER A 396 15.37 40.66 7.95
N ASP A 397 14.18 40.27 7.49
CA ASP A 397 12.87 40.84 7.85
C ASP A 397 12.14 40.04 8.94
N ILE A 398 12.80 39.05 9.53
CA ILE A 398 12.25 38.17 10.57
C ILE A 398 12.99 38.39 11.89
N ASN A 399 12.23 38.62 12.97
CA ASN A 399 12.77 38.72 14.33
C ASN A 399 12.61 37.38 15.06
N PRO A 400 13.63 36.88 15.79
CA PRO A 400 13.51 35.72 16.69
C PRO A 400 12.32 35.75 17.67
N ASP A 401 11.84 36.93 18.05
CA ASP A 401 10.69 37.09 18.94
C ASP A 401 9.32 37.00 18.22
N ASP A 402 9.30 36.91 16.88
CA ASP A 402 8.07 36.81 16.11
C ASP A 402 7.41 35.45 16.36
N TRP A 403 6.09 35.45 16.58
CA TRP A 403 5.33 34.22 16.86
C TRP A 403 5.47 33.14 15.77
N PHE A 404 5.81 33.54 14.55
CA PHE A 404 5.94 32.66 13.40
C PHE A 404 7.37 32.18 13.15
N PHE A 405 8.36 32.68 13.90
CA PHE A 405 9.77 32.32 13.75
C PHE A 405 10.02 30.80 13.76
N PRO A 406 9.43 30.02 14.70
CA PRO A 406 9.52 28.55 14.70
C PRO A 406 9.20 27.91 13.36
N TYR A 407 8.06 28.27 12.77
CA TYR A 407 7.55 27.65 11.55
C TYR A 407 8.40 27.98 10.32
N VAL A 408 9.04 29.15 10.29
CA VAL A 408 9.94 29.51 9.19
C VAL A 408 11.22 28.68 9.22
N LYS A 409 11.67 28.28 10.40
CA LYS A 409 12.84 27.42 10.53
C LYS A 409 12.56 26.01 9.98
N ASP A 410 11.45 25.41 10.39
CA ASP A 410 11.04 24.07 9.92
C ASP A 410 10.95 24.02 8.40
N ALA A 411 10.34 25.04 7.81
CA ALA A 411 10.17 25.13 6.37
C ALA A 411 11.50 25.14 5.62
N ILE A 412 12.54 25.79 6.16
CA ILE A 412 13.89 25.76 5.57
C ILE A 412 14.51 24.38 5.69
N GLU A 413 14.33 23.69 6.82
CA GLU A 413 14.86 22.33 7.02
C GLU A 413 14.19 21.32 6.08
N LEU A 414 12.92 21.57 5.70
CA LEU A 414 12.15 20.77 4.76
C LEU A 414 12.30 21.22 3.28
N ASP A 415 13.08 22.27 3.01
CA ASP A 415 13.23 22.90 1.68
C ASP A 415 11.90 23.35 1.01
N VAL A 416 10.96 23.90 1.81
CA VAL A 416 9.60 24.33 1.38
C VAL A 416 9.31 25.82 1.54
#